data_AF-A0A0N9VWN4-F1
#
_entry.id   AF-A0A0N9VWN4-F1
#
_cell.length_a   1.000
_cell.length_b   1.000
_cell.length_c   1.000
_cell.angle_alpha   90.00
_cell.angle_beta   90.00
_cell.angle_gamma   90.00
#
_symmetry.space_group_name_H-M   'P 1'
#
loop_
_entity.id
_entity.type
_entity.pdbx_description
1 polymer ?
#
loop_
_entity_poly.entity_id
_entity_poly.type
_entity_poly.pdbx_seq_one_letter_code
_entity_poly.pdbx_strand_id
1 'polypeptide(L)'
;MFYMLIDAQLPFAYIGHQGITVDADSGTLYTSTGSAVKNHGWYITKFTYNKNEIPTDFKVIRIFDNSYSKKISAMPSISPDNKILAIRARKNQKNYVRIYDFNEFKKNEDQADKLPYNEWIVDDGLTKDNYPFQAITTDGKYIYLMSGKSDKLPKRLYIYDLKGKIVQKIDNLRIGYDDAFDFSQSGAWEPEGLAIDNKSKELLLFFALGDAGSRIGRIFRMKIQD
;
A
#
# COMPACT_ATOMS: atom_id res chain seq x y z
N MET A 1 18.22 1.62 -24.31
CA MET A 1 18.89 0.56 -23.53
C MET A 1 17.86 0.01 -22.57
N PHE A 2 17.29 -1.17 -22.85
CA PHE A 2 16.31 -1.80 -21.97
C PHE A 2 17.07 -2.42 -20.78
N TYR A 3 16.82 -1.94 -19.57
CA TYR A 3 17.28 -2.64 -18.38
C TYR A 3 16.48 -3.94 -18.29
N MET A 4 17.13 -5.08 -18.54
CA MET A 4 16.62 -6.36 -18.06
C MET A 4 16.48 -6.27 -16.54
N LEU A 5 15.38 -6.77 -15.97
CA LEU A 5 15.25 -6.99 -14.54
C LEU A 5 16.39 -7.92 -14.11
N ILE A 6 17.45 -7.34 -13.54
CA ILE A 6 18.64 -8.10 -13.12
C ILE A 6 18.37 -8.80 -11.78
N ASP A 7 17.25 -8.49 -11.11
CA ASP A 7 16.90 -8.95 -9.77
C ASP A 7 15.38 -8.96 -9.58
N ALA A 8 14.76 -10.14 -9.54
CA ALA A 8 13.34 -10.30 -9.26
C ALA A 8 13.07 -11.60 -8.48
N GLN A 9 12.09 -11.58 -7.59
CA GLN A 9 11.54 -12.80 -7.00
C GLN A 9 10.71 -13.54 -8.05
N LEU A 10 10.78 -14.88 -8.12
CA LEU A 10 9.84 -15.64 -8.94
C LEU A 10 8.41 -15.46 -8.43
N PRO A 11 7.40 -15.38 -9.32
CA PRO A 11 6.01 -15.27 -8.91
C PRO A 11 5.60 -16.39 -7.96
N PHE A 12 4.95 -16.04 -6.86
CA PHE A 12 4.43 -16.99 -5.88
C PHE A 12 2.97 -16.67 -5.59
N ALA A 13 2.06 -17.63 -5.85
CA ALA A 13 0.61 -17.39 -5.85
C ALA A 13 0.02 -17.00 -4.48
N TYR A 14 0.80 -17.13 -3.41
CA TYR A 14 0.44 -16.72 -2.06
C TYR A 14 0.75 -15.25 -1.77
N ILE A 15 1.56 -14.58 -2.58
CA ILE A 15 1.82 -13.14 -2.49
C ILE A 15 0.80 -12.38 -3.35
N GLY A 16 0.25 -11.31 -2.80
CA GLY A 16 -0.80 -10.52 -3.43
C GLY A 16 -0.29 -9.45 -4.39
N HIS A 17 -1.25 -8.79 -5.04
CA HIS A 17 -0.99 -7.86 -6.14
C HIS A 17 -0.45 -6.49 -5.69
N GLN A 18 -0.93 -5.97 -4.56
CA GLN A 18 -0.61 -4.61 -4.08
C GLN A 18 -0.21 -4.63 -2.60
N GLY A 19 0.41 -3.57 -2.10
CA GLY A 19 0.78 -3.45 -0.69
C GLY A 19 1.96 -4.35 -0.36
N ILE A 20 3.16 -3.78 -0.45
CA ILE A 20 4.43 -4.35 -0.04
C ILE A 20 5.13 -3.35 0.87
N THR A 21 5.70 -3.85 1.95
CA THR A 21 6.48 -3.06 2.90
C THR A 21 7.60 -3.90 3.47
N VAL A 22 8.63 -3.25 3.97
CA VAL A 22 9.82 -3.90 4.53
C VAL A 22 9.95 -3.58 6.01
N ASP A 23 10.33 -4.57 6.82
CA ASP A 23 10.90 -4.37 8.14
C ASP A 23 12.36 -3.93 7.94
N ALA A 24 12.67 -2.67 8.20
CA ALA A 24 14.00 -2.12 7.90
C ALA A 24 15.12 -2.73 8.76
N ASP A 25 14.80 -3.38 9.89
CA ASP A 25 15.80 -3.99 10.76
C ASP A 25 16.21 -5.37 10.26
N SER A 26 15.24 -6.15 9.76
CA SER A 26 15.45 -7.55 9.36
C SER A 26 15.54 -7.75 7.85
N GLY A 27 15.09 -6.78 7.04
CA GLY A 27 14.90 -6.94 5.59
C GLY A 27 13.71 -7.83 5.21
N THR A 28 12.92 -8.28 6.20
CA THR A 28 11.73 -9.11 5.95
C THR A 28 10.66 -8.30 5.22
N LEU A 29 10.03 -8.90 4.22
CA LEU A 29 8.92 -8.30 3.50
C LEU A 29 7.58 -8.71 4.10
N TYR A 30 6.68 -7.74 4.19
CA TYR A 30 5.27 -7.94 4.49
C TYR A 30 4.44 -7.49 3.30
N THR A 31 3.50 -8.32 2.85
CA THR A 31 2.69 -8.02 1.66
C THR A 31 1.23 -8.36 1.86
N SER A 32 0.38 -7.86 0.97
CA SER A 32 -0.95 -8.42 0.84
C SER A 32 -0.90 -9.89 0.44
N THR A 33 -1.96 -10.62 0.77
CA THR A 33 -2.06 -12.04 0.44
C THR A 33 -2.63 -12.27 -0.97
N GLY A 34 -2.05 -13.27 -1.65
CA GLY A 34 -2.41 -13.71 -2.99
C GLY A 34 -3.63 -14.63 -3.04
N SER A 35 -4.11 -14.90 -4.24
CA SER A 35 -5.37 -15.62 -4.50
C SER A 35 -5.34 -17.09 -4.08
N ALA A 36 -4.16 -17.69 -3.91
CA ALA A 36 -4.01 -19.06 -3.40
C ALA A 36 -4.43 -19.21 -1.92
N VAL A 37 -4.49 -18.11 -1.16
CA VAL A 37 -4.98 -18.15 0.22
C VAL A 37 -6.48 -17.92 0.27
N LYS A 38 -7.20 -18.88 0.82
CA LYS A 38 -8.64 -18.77 1.06
C LYS A 38 -8.92 -17.58 1.99
N ASN A 39 -9.85 -16.73 1.60
CA ASN A 39 -10.18 -15.48 2.31
C ASN A 39 -8.99 -14.53 2.47
N HIS A 40 -8.13 -14.40 1.45
CA HIS A 40 -6.92 -13.55 1.46
C HIS A 40 -7.13 -12.10 1.96
N GLY A 41 -8.35 -11.56 1.92
CA GLY A 41 -8.65 -10.26 2.53
C GLY A 41 -8.47 -10.19 4.06
N TRP A 42 -8.36 -11.33 4.74
CA TRP A 42 -8.17 -11.40 6.19
C TRP A 42 -6.70 -11.48 6.62
N TYR A 43 -5.80 -11.65 5.66
CA TYR A 43 -4.42 -12.02 5.94
C TYR A 43 -3.45 -11.04 5.26
N ILE A 44 -2.25 -10.99 5.82
CA ILE A 44 -1.05 -10.52 5.12
C ILE A 44 -0.06 -11.68 5.05
N THR A 45 0.98 -11.54 4.23
CA THR A 45 2.07 -12.52 4.20
C THR A 45 3.37 -11.88 4.63
N LYS A 46 4.28 -12.72 5.12
CA LYS A 46 5.63 -12.37 5.57
C LYS A 46 6.61 -13.35 4.92
N PHE A 47 7.71 -12.86 4.37
CA PHE A 47 8.75 -13.71 3.78
C PHE A 47 10.07 -12.96 3.61
N THR A 48 11.16 -13.70 3.37
CA THR A 48 12.45 -13.14 3.00
C THR A 48 12.59 -13.11 1.48
N TYR A 49 13.01 -11.96 0.94
CA TYR A 49 13.29 -11.84 -0.49
C TYR A 49 14.47 -12.72 -0.89
N ASN A 50 14.28 -13.56 -1.90
CA ASN A 50 15.33 -14.35 -2.53
C ASN A 50 15.33 -14.12 -4.04
N LYS A 51 16.41 -13.56 -4.54
CA LYS A 51 16.61 -13.26 -5.96
C LYS A 51 16.44 -14.52 -6.81
N ASN A 52 15.59 -14.42 -7.84
CA ASN A 52 15.33 -15.45 -8.85
C ASN A 52 14.85 -16.79 -8.29
N GLU A 53 14.31 -16.82 -7.08
CA GLU A 53 13.79 -18.02 -6.43
C GLU A 53 12.33 -17.84 -6.00
N ILE A 54 11.72 -18.86 -5.42
CA ILE A 54 10.44 -18.73 -4.68
C ILE A 54 10.78 -18.28 -3.25
N PRO A 55 9.96 -17.46 -2.59
CA PRO A 55 10.24 -17.00 -1.23
C PRO A 55 10.44 -18.15 -0.24
N THR A 56 11.43 -18.03 0.64
CA THR A 56 11.61 -18.91 1.81
C THR A 56 11.00 -18.27 3.07
N ASP A 57 10.87 -19.05 4.14
CA ASP A 57 10.37 -18.59 5.46
C ASP A 57 9.03 -17.86 5.39
N PHE A 58 8.19 -18.34 4.46
CA PHE A 58 6.90 -17.76 4.16
C PHE A 58 5.89 -18.06 5.27
N LYS A 59 5.20 -17.01 5.75
CA LYS A 59 4.13 -17.10 6.75
C LYS A 59 2.90 -16.31 6.30
N VAL A 60 1.72 -16.89 6.52
CA VAL A 60 0.43 -16.20 6.39
C VAL A 60 0.00 -15.77 7.79
N ILE A 61 -0.22 -14.48 7.98
CA ILE A 61 -0.57 -13.90 9.29
C ILE A 61 -2.00 -13.38 9.20
N ARG A 62 -2.85 -13.83 10.13
CA ARG A 62 -4.24 -13.36 10.21
C ARG A 62 -4.27 -11.99 10.88
N ILE A 63 -4.82 -11.02 10.16
CA ILE A 63 -4.95 -9.63 10.64
C ILE A 63 -6.40 -9.30 10.95
N PHE A 64 -7.35 -9.92 10.26
CA PHE A 64 -8.77 -9.61 10.40
C PHE A 64 -9.62 -10.85 10.67
N ASP A 65 -10.71 -10.64 11.39
CA ASP A 65 -11.70 -11.68 11.67
C ASP A 65 -12.65 -11.92 10.49
N ASN A 66 -13.66 -12.77 10.70
CA ASN A 66 -14.61 -13.14 9.65
C ASN A 66 -15.61 -12.03 9.26
N SER A 67 -15.61 -10.91 9.96
CA SER A 67 -16.47 -9.76 9.65
C SER A 67 -15.91 -8.91 8.50
N TYR A 68 -14.66 -9.14 8.10
CA TYR A 68 -13.99 -8.44 7.01
C TYR A 68 -14.19 -9.11 5.64
N SER A 69 -13.91 -8.37 4.58
CA SER A 69 -13.98 -8.87 3.20
C SER A 69 -13.05 -10.06 3.00
N LYS A 70 -13.57 -11.12 2.37
CA LYS A 70 -12.79 -12.30 1.98
C LYS A 70 -11.93 -12.06 0.74
N LYS A 71 -12.26 -11.04 -0.08
CA LYS A 71 -11.78 -10.87 -1.46
C LYS A 71 -10.95 -9.61 -1.72
N ILE A 72 -11.00 -8.64 -0.80
CA ILE A 72 -10.25 -7.39 -0.97
C ILE A 72 -9.04 -7.51 -0.07
N SER A 73 -7.86 -7.70 -0.66
CA SER A 73 -6.63 -7.96 0.08
C SER A 73 -6.33 -6.85 1.10
N ALA A 74 -5.83 -7.27 2.26
CA ALA A 74 -5.28 -6.36 3.24
C ALA A 74 -3.96 -5.78 2.72
N MET A 75 -3.70 -4.49 2.93
CA MET A 75 -2.50 -3.81 2.41
C MET A 75 -1.67 -3.24 3.58
N PRO A 76 -0.50 -3.81 3.88
CA PRO A 76 0.35 -3.35 4.97
C PRO A 76 1.29 -2.20 4.56
N SER A 77 1.66 -1.38 5.53
CA SER A 77 2.77 -0.43 5.47
C SER A 77 3.41 -0.24 6.85
N ILE A 78 4.73 -0.36 6.92
CA ILE A 78 5.55 -0.15 8.12
C ILE A 78 6.19 1.24 8.03
N SER A 79 6.22 1.97 9.15
CA SER A 79 6.90 3.26 9.23
C SER A 79 8.41 3.10 9.13
N PRO A 80 9.15 4.07 8.56
CA PRO A 80 10.60 3.96 8.40
C PRO A 80 11.40 3.77 9.71
N ASP A 81 10.81 4.11 10.86
CA ASP A 81 11.41 3.90 12.18
C ASP A 81 11.02 2.56 12.83
N ASN A 82 10.34 1.67 12.10
CA ASN A 82 9.87 0.35 12.54
C ASN A 82 8.98 0.37 13.80
N LYS A 83 8.28 1.47 14.07
CA LYS A 83 7.38 1.55 15.24
C LYS A 83 5.93 1.30 14.92
N ILE A 84 5.47 1.67 13.73
CA ILE A 84 4.07 1.61 13.35
C ILE A 84 3.88 0.68 12.17
N LEU A 85 2.89 -0.22 12.26
CA LEU A 85 2.36 -0.97 11.14
C LEU A 85 0.91 -0.55 10.92
N ALA A 86 0.63 0.01 9.74
CA ALA A 86 -0.71 0.35 9.30
C ALA A 86 -1.18 -0.64 8.23
N ILE A 87 -2.40 -1.17 8.38
CA ILE A 87 -2.96 -2.14 7.45
C ILE A 87 -4.35 -1.69 7.02
N ARG A 88 -4.55 -1.50 5.72
CA ARG A 88 -5.87 -1.25 5.15
C ARG A 88 -6.59 -2.56 4.89
N ALA A 89 -7.88 -2.63 5.21
CA ALA A 89 -8.78 -3.69 4.75
C ALA A 89 -10.18 -3.14 4.43
N ARG A 90 -11.10 -4.00 3.99
CA ARG A 90 -12.47 -3.63 3.66
C ARG A 90 -13.47 -4.42 4.49
N LYS A 91 -14.47 -3.75 5.07
CA LYS A 91 -15.60 -4.36 5.82
C LYS A 91 -16.88 -3.60 5.51
N ASN A 92 -17.96 -4.31 5.21
CA ASN A 92 -19.26 -3.72 4.85
C ASN A 92 -19.14 -2.58 3.82
N GLN A 93 -18.41 -2.84 2.73
CA GLN A 93 -18.12 -1.90 1.64
C GLN A 93 -17.25 -0.67 2.00
N LYS A 94 -16.94 -0.44 3.27
CA LYS A 94 -16.07 0.66 3.73
C LYS A 94 -14.62 0.22 3.89
N ASN A 95 -13.70 1.15 3.71
CA ASN A 95 -12.29 0.93 4.00
C ASN A 95 -12.02 1.23 5.47
N TYR A 96 -11.21 0.36 6.09
CA TYR A 96 -10.74 0.51 7.47
C TYR A 96 -9.23 0.53 7.45
N VAL A 97 -8.64 1.30 8.35
CA VAL A 97 -7.20 1.24 8.65
C VAL A 97 -7.06 0.76 10.08
N ARG A 98 -6.27 -0.30 10.24
CA ARG A 98 -5.87 -0.84 11.53
C ARG A 98 -4.41 -0.49 11.77
N ILE A 99 -4.10 -0.04 12.98
CA ILE A 99 -2.77 0.43 13.37
C ILE A 99 -2.27 -0.48 14.49
N TYR A 100 -0.99 -0.80 14.44
CA TYR A 100 -0.29 -1.62 15.40
C TYR A 100 0.98 -0.91 15.85
N ASP A 101 1.35 -1.11 17.12
CA ASP A 101 2.76 -1.06 17.49
C ASP A 101 3.46 -2.25 16.83
N PHE A 102 4.47 -1.97 16.00
CA PHE A 102 5.08 -2.99 15.16
C PHE A 102 5.96 -3.96 15.98
N ASN A 103 6.54 -3.51 17.09
CA ASN A 103 7.34 -4.39 17.94
C ASN A 103 6.44 -5.37 18.71
N GLU A 104 5.31 -4.91 19.23
CA GLU A 104 4.32 -5.79 19.86
C GLU A 104 3.65 -6.72 18.85
N PHE A 105 3.40 -6.24 17.63
CA PHE A 105 2.91 -7.07 16.53
C PHE A 105 3.87 -8.24 16.24
N LYS A 106 5.19 -7.98 16.10
CA LYS A 106 6.19 -9.02 15.82
C LYS A 106 6.23 -10.12 16.88
N LYS A 107 6.03 -9.77 18.16
CA LYS A 107 6.00 -10.73 19.28
C LYS A 107 4.74 -11.58 19.30
N ASN A 108 3.65 -11.09 18.72
CA ASN A 108 2.31 -11.66 18.86
C ASN A 108 1.61 -11.91 17.51
N GLU A 109 2.37 -12.21 16.44
CA GLU A 109 1.84 -12.37 15.08
C GLU A 109 0.66 -13.36 15.00
N ASP A 110 0.69 -14.43 15.80
CA ASP A 110 -0.35 -15.48 15.80
C ASP A 110 -1.67 -15.01 16.44
N GLN A 111 -1.67 -13.85 17.11
CA GLN A 111 -2.84 -13.21 17.72
C GLN A 111 -3.06 -11.78 17.20
N ALA A 112 -2.44 -11.43 16.07
CA ALA A 112 -2.47 -10.08 15.53
C ALA A 112 -3.89 -9.57 15.23
N ASP A 113 -4.86 -10.45 14.99
CA ASP A 113 -6.25 -10.06 14.78
C ASP A 113 -6.93 -9.46 16.03
N LYS A 114 -6.38 -9.71 17.22
CA LYS A 114 -6.91 -9.28 18.53
C LYS A 114 -6.18 -8.11 19.16
N LEU A 115 -5.03 -7.71 18.62
CA LEU A 115 -4.14 -6.72 19.24
C LEU A 115 -3.92 -5.44 18.42
N PRO A 116 -4.94 -4.85 17.75
CA PRO A 116 -4.77 -3.53 17.17
C PRO A 116 -4.54 -2.48 18.26
N TYR A 117 -3.61 -1.57 18.02
CA TYR A 117 -3.48 -0.35 18.82
C TYR A 117 -4.67 0.58 18.56
N ASN A 118 -5.11 0.69 17.30
CA ASN A 118 -6.26 1.48 16.91
C ASN A 118 -6.89 0.95 15.61
N GLU A 119 -8.16 1.27 15.38
CA GLU A 119 -8.86 0.98 14.13
C GLU A 119 -9.90 2.06 13.85
N TRP A 120 -9.97 2.52 12.60
CA TRP A 120 -10.92 3.54 12.20
C TRP A 120 -11.34 3.39 10.74
N ILE A 121 -12.48 4.02 10.43
CA ILE A 121 -13.08 4.03 9.10
C ILE A 121 -12.46 5.16 8.28
N VAL A 122 -12.04 4.85 7.07
CA VAL A 122 -11.57 5.85 6.09
C VAL A 122 -12.78 6.64 5.57
N ASP A 123 -12.62 7.96 5.44
CA ASP A 123 -13.63 8.84 4.84
C ASP A 123 -14.02 8.33 3.44
N ASP A 124 -15.33 8.11 3.22
CA ASP A 124 -15.87 7.59 1.96
C ASP A 124 -15.53 8.50 0.78
N GLY A 125 -15.24 9.78 1.01
CA GLY A 125 -14.76 10.74 0.02
C GLY A 125 -13.48 10.29 -0.70
N LEU A 126 -12.62 9.50 -0.05
CA LEU A 126 -11.44 8.97 -0.72
C LEU A 126 -11.83 8.05 -1.89
N THR A 127 -12.86 7.22 -1.73
CA THR A 127 -13.21 6.18 -2.70
C THR A 127 -14.56 6.33 -3.39
N LYS A 128 -15.32 7.39 -3.08
CA LYS A 128 -16.58 7.72 -3.77
C LYS A 128 -16.34 8.00 -5.26
N ASP A 129 -17.40 8.03 -6.04
CA ASP A 129 -17.36 8.32 -7.49
C ASP A 129 -16.48 7.33 -8.27
N ASN A 130 -16.41 6.09 -7.76
CA ASN A 130 -15.63 5.00 -8.34
C ASN A 130 -14.12 5.32 -8.39
N TYR A 131 -13.58 5.91 -7.33
CA TYR A 131 -12.14 6.06 -7.13
C TYR A 131 -11.63 4.84 -6.34
N PRO A 132 -11.03 3.83 -6.97
CA PRO A 132 -10.54 2.67 -6.24
C PRO A 132 -9.37 3.09 -5.35
N PHE A 133 -9.29 2.49 -4.17
CA PHE A 133 -8.14 2.67 -3.29
C PHE A 133 -6.93 1.94 -3.88
N GLN A 134 -5.80 2.62 -3.98
CA GLN A 134 -4.62 2.14 -4.69
C GLN A 134 -3.40 1.95 -3.79
N ALA A 135 -3.22 2.80 -2.77
CA ALA A 135 -2.02 2.74 -1.96
C ALA A 135 -2.21 3.28 -0.54
N ILE A 136 -1.39 2.76 0.38
CA ILE A 136 -1.24 3.20 1.76
C ILE A 136 0.25 3.32 2.07
N THR A 137 0.64 4.35 2.80
CA THR A 137 1.94 4.40 3.48
C THR A 137 1.84 5.12 4.82
N THR A 138 2.87 5.03 5.66
CA THR A 138 2.96 5.71 6.96
C THR A 138 4.39 6.19 7.23
N ASP A 139 4.53 7.36 7.83
CA ASP A 139 5.81 7.87 8.34
C ASP A 139 5.98 7.66 9.86
N GLY A 140 5.00 7.04 10.51
CA GLY A 140 4.94 6.83 11.96
C GLY A 140 4.16 7.91 12.73
N LYS A 141 3.86 9.05 12.11
CA LYS A 141 3.01 10.13 12.66
C LYS A 141 1.68 10.23 11.90
N TYR A 142 1.74 10.09 10.59
CA TYR A 142 0.63 10.20 9.67
C TYR A 142 0.49 8.97 8.78
N ILE A 143 -0.75 8.69 8.38
CA ILE A 143 -1.11 7.67 7.40
C ILE A 143 -1.57 8.36 6.12
N TYR A 144 -0.97 7.98 5.00
CA TYR A 144 -1.21 8.52 3.67
C TYR A 144 -1.96 7.50 2.83
N LEU A 145 -3.14 7.88 2.31
CA LEU A 145 -4.01 6.99 1.56
C LEU A 145 -4.28 7.59 0.18
N MET A 146 -4.05 6.83 -0.89
CA MET A 146 -4.25 7.28 -2.26
C MET A 146 -5.29 6.44 -2.99
N SER A 147 -6.09 7.11 -3.83
CA SER A 147 -7.09 6.49 -4.68
C SER A 147 -7.14 7.12 -6.08
N GLY A 148 -7.66 6.34 -7.03
CA GLY A 148 -7.92 6.79 -8.39
C GLY A 148 -7.67 5.68 -9.42
N LYS A 149 -8.07 5.92 -10.66
CA LYS A 149 -7.98 4.95 -11.76
C LYS A 149 -6.87 5.31 -12.74
N SER A 150 -6.58 4.39 -13.65
CA SER A 150 -5.90 4.66 -14.92
C SER A 150 -6.78 5.52 -15.85
N ASP A 151 -6.84 6.82 -15.61
CA ASP A 151 -7.56 7.79 -16.42
C ASP A 151 -6.99 9.20 -16.29
N LYS A 152 -7.57 10.15 -17.03
CA LYS A 152 -7.20 11.57 -17.00
C LYS A 152 -7.80 12.35 -15.82
N LEU A 153 -8.58 11.70 -14.96
CA LEU A 153 -9.18 12.38 -13.82
C LEU A 153 -8.11 12.57 -12.73
N PRO A 154 -8.16 13.67 -11.96
CA PRO A 154 -7.26 13.86 -10.82
C PRO A 154 -7.29 12.67 -9.87
N LYS A 155 -6.23 12.46 -9.10
CA LYS A 155 -6.22 11.44 -8.03
C LYS A 155 -6.56 12.08 -6.69
N ARG A 156 -6.87 11.25 -5.70
CA ARG A 156 -7.11 11.72 -4.33
C ARG A 156 -6.04 11.19 -3.39
N LEU A 157 -5.58 12.06 -2.50
CA LEU A 157 -4.64 11.73 -1.43
C LEU A 157 -5.14 12.32 -0.12
N TYR A 158 -5.48 11.45 0.83
CA TYR A 158 -5.94 11.85 2.14
C TYR A 158 -4.89 11.49 3.19
N ILE A 159 -4.67 12.40 4.14
CA ILE A 159 -3.68 12.28 5.21
C ILE A 159 -4.43 12.25 6.53
N TYR A 160 -4.13 11.26 7.35
CA TYR A 160 -4.73 11.03 8.66
C TYR A 160 -3.64 11.01 9.73
N ASP A 161 -3.98 11.40 10.95
CA ASP A 161 -3.17 11.03 12.12
C ASP A 161 -3.43 9.56 12.52
N LEU A 162 -2.65 9.05 13.47
CA LEU A 162 -2.83 7.67 13.98
C LEU A 162 -4.18 7.45 14.69
N LYS A 163 -4.92 8.51 15.02
CA LYS A 163 -6.25 8.42 15.64
C LYS A 163 -7.37 8.35 14.60
N GLY A 164 -7.05 8.49 13.32
CA GLY A 164 -8.02 8.51 12.23
C GLY A 164 -8.64 9.89 12.01
N LYS A 165 -8.08 10.96 12.59
CA LYS A 165 -8.49 12.32 12.28
C LYS A 165 -7.86 12.74 10.96
N ILE A 166 -8.67 13.25 10.05
CA ILE A 166 -8.22 13.82 8.78
C ILE A 166 -7.41 15.08 9.06
N VAL A 167 -6.15 15.07 8.63
CA VAL A 167 -5.24 16.22 8.66
C VAL A 167 -5.39 17.01 7.37
N GLN A 168 -5.48 16.32 6.23
CA GLN A 168 -5.60 16.96 4.93
C GLN A 168 -6.35 16.07 3.93
N LYS A 169 -7.12 16.72 3.04
CA LYS A 169 -7.70 16.11 1.84
C LYS A 169 -7.17 16.82 0.61
N ILE A 170 -6.63 16.06 -0.34
CA ILE A 170 -6.21 16.55 -1.64
C ILE A 170 -7.06 15.82 -2.68
N ASP A 171 -8.15 16.45 -3.13
CA ASP A 171 -9.09 15.85 -4.08
C ASP A 171 -8.70 16.05 -5.56
N ASN A 172 -7.75 16.94 -5.83
CA ASN A 172 -7.28 17.30 -7.16
C ASN A 172 -5.75 17.12 -7.26
N LEU A 173 -5.24 15.98 -6.79
CA LEU A 173 -3.82 15.67 -6.97
C LEU A 173 -3.55 15.47 -8.46
N ARG A 174 -2.56 16.18 -9.02
CA ARG A 174 -2.19 16.16 -10.46
C ARG A 174 -0.70 15.91 -10.70
N ILE A 175 -0.02 15.33 -9.72
CA ILE A 175 1.42 15.07 -9.84
C ILE A 175 1.68 14.04 -10.95
N GLY A 176 2.60 14.34 -11.86
CA GLY A 176 2.90 13.48 -13.02
C GLY A 176 1.81 13.43 -14.09
N TYR A 177 0.81 14.31 -14.03
CA TYR A 177 -0.27 14.36 -15.01
C TYR A 177 0.22 14.76 -16.40
N ASP A 178 1.02 15.83 -16.48
CA ASP A 178 1.53 16.33 -17.77
C ASP A 178 2.48 15.32 -18.40
N ASP A 179 3.37 14.72 -17.61
CA ASP A 179 4.25 13.62 -18.05
C ASP A 179 3.47 12.47 -18.70
N ALA A 180 2.24 12.16 -18.24
CA ALA A 180 1.45 11.07 -18.81
C ALA A 180 1.11 11.28 -20.30
N PHE A 181 1.01 12.53 -20.75
CA PHE A 181 0.77 12.86 -22.17
C PHE A 181 2.02 12.73 -23.02
N ASP A 182 3.21 12.88 -22.44
CA ASP A 182 4.47 12.63 -23.14
C ASP A 182 4.67 11.14 -23.43
N PHE A 183 4.01 10.26 -22.68
CA PHE A 183 4.18 8.80 -22.77
C PHE A 183 2.93 8.03 -23.24
N SER A 184 1.77 8.67 -23.43
CA SER A 184 0.55 8.01 -23.93
C SER A 184 -0.34 8.93 -24.74
N GLN A 185 -0.90 8.41 -25.84
CA GLN A 185 -1.98 9.12 -26.54
C GLN A 185 -3.30 9.05 -25.75
N SER A 186 -3.50 7.97 -24.98
CA SER A 186 -4.71 7.81 -24.15
C SER A 186 -4.70 8.65 -22.86
N GLY A 187 -3.55 9.19 -22.45
CA GLY A 187 -3.37 9.86 -21.15
C GLY A 187 -3.50 8.90 -19.96
N ALA A 188 -3.10 7.64 -20.12
CA ALA A 188 -3.13 6.64 -19.06
C ALA A 188 -2.14 7.02 -17.95
N TRP A 189 -2.69 7.24 -16.76
CA TRP A 189 -2.01 7.74 -15.59
C TRP A 189 -2.63 7.09 -14.35
N GLU A 190 -1.97 6.04 -13.84
CA GLU A 190 -2.49 5.18 -12.78
C GLU A 190 -1.59 5.26 -11.54
N PRO A 191 -2.13 5.61 -10.36
CA PRO A 191 -1.39 5.54 -9.10
C PRO A 191 -1.23 4.09 -8.67
N GLU A 192 0.00 3.67 -8.41
CA GLU A 192 0.37 2.26 -8.18
C GLU A 192 1.20 2.05 -6.90
N GLY A 193 1.54 3.12 -6.17
CA GLY A 193 2.26 2.98 -4.91
C GLY A 193 2.51 4.29 -4.18
N LEU A 194 2.71 4.17 -2.87
CA LEU A 194 3.21 5.22 -1.99
C LEU A 194 4.36 4.68 -1.15
N ALA A 195 5.34 5.53 -0.86
CA ALA A 195 6.40 5.24 0.10
C ALA A 195 6.87 6.53 0.78
N ILE A 196 7.55 6.40 1.92
CA ILE A 196 8.17 7.52 2.63
C ILE A 196 9.67 7.48 2.42
N ASP A 197 10.24 8.59 1.96
CA ASP A 197 11.67 8.85 2.09
C ASP A 197 11.90 9.60 3.41
N ASN A 198 12.36 8.87 4.43
CA ASN A 198 12.60 9.44 5.75
C ASN A 198 13.79 10.41 5.79
N LYS A 199 14.73 10.27 4.84
CA LYS A 199 15.93 11.12 4.79
C LYS A 199 15.59 12.49 4.23
N SER A 200 14.82 12.53 3.13
CA SER A 200 14.40 13.80 2.51
C SER A 200 13.10 14.35 3.08
N LYS A 201 12.37 13.58 3.90
CA LYS A 201 11.04 13.92 4.44
C LYS A 201 10.02 14.15 3.33
N GLU A 202 10.00 13.22 2.38
CA GLU A 202 9.14 13.28 1.20
C GLU A 202 8.23 12.06 1.11
N LEU A 203 7.00 12.31 0.67
CA LEU A 203 6.12 11.28 0.17
C LEU A 203 6.52 10.98 -1.27
N LEU A 204 6.84 9.72 -1.54
CA LEU A 204 7.09 9.20 -2.87
C LEU A 204 5.79 8.63 -3.43
N LEU A 205 5.43 9.02 -4.65
CA LEU A 205 4.23 8.57 -5.34
C LEU A 205 4.63 7.87 -6.63
N PHE A 206 4.29 6.59 -6.75
CA PHE A 206 4.57 5.80 -7.94
C PHE A 206 3.36 5.79 -8.87
N PHE A 207 3.59 6.14 -10.13
CA PHE A 207 2.59 6.11 -11.18
C PHE A 207 3.05 5.24 -12.35
N ALA A 208 2.14 4.42 -12.86
CA ALA A 208 2.25 3.82 -14.18
C ALA A 208 1.66 4.78 -15.22
N LEU A 209 2.51 5.19 -16.16
CA LEU A 209 2.16 6.05 -17.29
C LEU A 209 2.24 5.22 -18.58
N GLY A 210 1.49 5.56 -19.62
CA GLY A 210 1.60 4.83 -20.89
C GLY A 210 0.42 3.90 -21.19
N ASP A 211 0.24 3.59 -22.48
CA ASP A 211 -0.78 2.66 -22.94
C ASP A 211 -0.48 1.22 -22.49
N ALA A 212 -1.52 0.37 -22.49
CA ALA A 212 -1.35 -1.04 -22.14
C ALA A 212 -0.30 -1.72 -23.04
N GLY A 213 0.65 -2.43 -22.43
CA GLY A 213 1.77 -3.07 -23.14
C GLY A 213 3.01 -2.19 -23.34
N SER A 214 2.92 -0.88 -23.09
CA SER A 214 4.05 0.07 -23.18
C SER A 214 4.19 0.95 -21.93
N ARG A 215 3.56 0.56 -20.82
CA ARG A 215 3.60 1.30 -19.56
C ARG A 215 5.03 1.50 -19.04
N ILE A 216 5.29 2.68 -18.52
CA ILE A 216 6.50 3.03 -17.79
C ILE A 216 6.16 3.41 -16.35
N GLY A 217 7.03 3.03 -15.42
CA GLY A 217 6.95 3.48 -14.03
C GLY A 217 7.67 4.80 -13.82
N ARG A 218 7.06 5.71 -13.04
CA ARG A 218 7.69 6.96 -12.60
C ARG A 218 7.41 7.21 -11.12
N ILE A 219 8.42 7.70 -10.40
CA ILE A 219 8.31 8.12 -9.01
C ILE A 219 8.34 9.64 -8.97
N PHE A 220 7.30 10.21 -8.38
CA PHE A 220 7.19 11.63 -8.08
C PHE A 220 7.35 11.87 -6.59
N ARG A 221 7.66 13.10 -6.21
CA ARG A 221 7.95 13.48 -4.82
C ARG A 221 7.07 14.63 -4.39
N MET A 222 6.59 14.56 -3.16
CA MET A 222 5.85 15.63 -2.51
C MET A 222 6.42 15.83 -1.11
N LYS A 223 6.68 17.08 -0.70
CA LYS A 223 7.12 17.37 0.66
C LYS A 223 6.02 17.02 1.67
N ILE A 224 6.41 16.38 2.76
CA ILE A 224 5.53 16.17 3.91
C ILE A 224 5.54 17.47 4.72
N GLN A 225 4.36 17.97 5.11
CA GLN A 225 4.26 19.11 6.02
C GLN A 225 4.41 18.62 7.46
N ASP A 226 5.27 19.28 8.24
CA ASP A 226 5.49 19.00 9.67
C ASP A 226 4.34 19.51 10.57
#